data_AF-A0A2A2JUY8-F1
#
_entry.id   AF-A0A2A2JUY8-F1
#
_cell.length_a   1.000
_cell.length_b   1.000
_cell.length_c   1.000
_cell.angle_alpha   90.00
_cell.angle_beta   90.00
_cell.angle_gamma   90.00
#
_symmetry.space_group_name_H-M   'P 1'
#
loop_
_entity.id
_entity.type
_entity.pdbx_description
1 polymer ?
#
loop_
_entity_poly.entity_id
_entity_poly.type
_entity_poly.pdbx_seq_one_letter_code
_entity_poly.pdbx_strand_id
1 'polypeptide(L)'
;MSSSVAATRKRVLSLYRSIFRLARSWEAKDPTLTERERKDIITEARAKFRDNKTVTDPDEIEKLIQKAEARIVSANHYGIPYERPEYASTSQRRPSRSESERDTDATGFGLEGKSEIFCKFVRRFFASCKVDDILLDFLGDEDAQNIEEISRIVFDNPLFKRYPQKAAYAMNVIKRVIEIQEMNGFEVADRLYERISSLMAIPLEFNHRLFLDSSGSCISTVIRESNQQLIYGTTGLSLWQAACDLSHLLTFLSFDDKKVLELGAGCGLAGFALANDNPTSQLILSDFDRRVLEQLEENRKLNKKGASRVSIEFLDWTNFSMNDLPWIPDVVIASDVVYDRTLLPSLCDVISKCLNAKEGSYAIVASTLRDSDTLSAFKKAIEFAKLTIEEDFSYEHGRFNFLDGSNFPSETLFPHSSSINAPTIFYKIKTVKMSTSSNFDVGRQEVESVFAVMSSEDKPMVLKIADLKLTLRALGFDPRNSQVNELQKKLKDAKKKSEEKDDGFMTVTDLLIALKGDSTEEADKVTGEMRSAFSLFDKEKKGYITLENLKQVAAELQLEISDDELTQMMEEAAGQTEKCTEADFFEIMKKTCLY
;
A
#
# COMPACT_ATOMS: atom_id res chain seq x y z
N MET A 1 -2.65 24.47 -38.35
CA MET A 1 -2.72 25.51 -37.29
C MET A 1 -4.15 25.89 -36.88
N SER A 2 -5.09 26.10 -37.81
CA SER A 2 -6.49 26.50 -37.49
C SER A 2 -7.28 25.52 -36.61
N SER A 3 -7.13 24.19 -36.78
CA SER A 3 -7.86 23.19 -35.98
C SER A 3 -7.39 23.09 -34.52
N SER A 4 -6.08 23.25 -34.28
CA SER A 4 -5.48 23.22 -32.93
C SER A 4 -5.95 24.38 -32.07
N VAL A 5 -5.99 25.59 -32.64
CA VAL A 5 -6.46 26.80 -31.94
C VAL A 5 -7.95 26.72 -31.61
N ALA A 6 -8.76 26.14 -32.51
CA ALA A 6 -10.17 25.90 -32.26
C ALA A 6 -10.42 24.87 -31.14
N ALA A 7 -9.61 23.81 -31.07
CA ALA A 7 -9.67 22.81 -30.01
C ALA A 7 -9.29 23.38 -28.63
N THR A 8 -8.19 24.14 -28.55
CA THR A 8 -7.77 24.83 -27.32
C THR A 8 -8.84 25.81 -26.83
N ARG A 9 -9.43 26.61 -27.74
CA ARG A 9 -10.53 27.53 -27.39
C ARG A 9 -11.76 26.79 -26.83
N LYS A 10 -12.10 25.62 -27.38
CA LYS A 10 -13.21 24.79 -26.89
C LYS A 10 -12.91 24.25 -25.48
N ARG A 11 -11.67 23.83 -25.21
CA ARG A 11 -11.24 23.34 -23.89
C ARG A 11 -11.26 24.44 -22.83
N VAL A 12 -10.75 25.62 -23.14
CA VAL A 12 -10.78 26.80 -22.22
C VAL A 12 -12.22 27.20 -21.86
N LEU A 13 -13.13 27.22 -22.84
CA LEU A 13 -14.55 27.50 -22.58
C LEU A 13 -15.23 26.39 -21.77
N SER A 14 -14.86 25.13 -21.99
CA SER A 14 -15.35 23.99 -21.21
C SER A 14 -14.89 24.07 -19.75
N LEU A 15 -13.62 24.41 -19.54
CA LEU A 15 -13.02 24.61 -18.22
C LEU A 15 -13.74 25.73 -17.45
N TYR A 16 -13.94 26.89 -18.09
CA TYR A 16 -14.69 28.00 -17.49
C TYR A 16 -16.10 27.58 -17.04
N ARG A 17 -16.84 26.85 -17.89
CA ARG A 17 -18.17 26.32 -17.55
C ARG A 17 -18.13 25.28 -16.43
N SER A 18 -17.05 24.52 -16.31
CA SER A 18 -16.90 23.50 -15.28
C SER A 18 -16.66 24.14 -13.91
N ILE A 19 -15.86 25.20 -13.84
CA ILE A 19 -15.65 25.98 -12.59
C ILE A 19 -16.96 26.63 -12.13
N PHE A 20 -17.77 27.15 -13.05
CA PHE A 20 -19.08 27.73 -12.70
C PHE A 20 -20.10 26.66 -12.27
N ARG A 21 -20.03 25.44 -12.82
CA ARG A 21 -20.85 24.32 -12.34
C ARG A 21 -20.43 23.90 -10.94
N LEU A 22 -19.13 23.75 -10.70
CA LEU A 22 -18.56 23.50 -9.38
C LEU A 22 -19.08 24.51 -8.35
N ALA A 23 -18.99 25.81 -8.66
CA ALA A 23 -19.46 26.86 -7.75
C ALA A 23 -20.98 26.81 -7.48
N ARG A 24 -21.81 26.24 -8.37
CA ARG A 24 -23.26 26.11 -8.12
C ARG A 24 -23.60 24.95 -7.21
N SER A 25 -22.88 23.85 -7.36
CA SER A 25 -23.07 22.64 -6.54
C SER A 25 -22.12 22.59 -5.34
N TRP A 26 -21.36 23.66 -5.08
CA TRP A 26 -20.37 23.68 -4.01
C TRP A 26 -21.05 23.66 -2.64
N GLU A 27 -20.58 22.79 -1.75
CA GLU A 27 -20.94 22.75 -0.33
C GLU A 27 -19.65 22.80 0.47
N ALA A 28 -19.51 23.82 1.32
CA ALA A 28 -18.31 23.99 2.13
C ALA A 28 -18.30 23.00 3.29
N LYS A 29 -17.10 22.62 3.77
CA LYS A 29 -16.97 21.76 4.98
C LYS A 29 -17.61 22.37 6.21
N ASP A 30 -17.57 23.70 6.30
CA ASP A 30 -18.38 24.47 7.22
C ASP A 30 -19.60 25.01 6.44
N PRO A 31 -20.83 24.52 6.70
CA PRO A 31 -22.02 24.93 5.98
C PRO A 31 -22.24 26.45 5.99
N THR A 32 -21.78 27.16 7.04
CA THR A 32 -21.91 28.62 7.17
C THR A 32 -21.07 29.40 6.15
N LEU A 33 -20.04 28.77 5.59
CA LEU A 33 -19.13 29.37 4.61
C LEU A 33 -19.55 29.11 3.16
N THR A 34 -20.54 28.23 2.91
CA THR A 34 -20.91 27.78 1.57
C THR A 34 -21.20 28.93 0.60
N GLU A 35 -22.08 29.87 0.96
CA GLU A 35 -22.42 30.98 0.08
C GLU A 35 -21.24 31.94 -0.18
N ARG A 36 -20.35 32.10 0.81
CA ARG A 36 -19.13 32.89 0.66
C ARG A 36 -18.17 32.21 -0.31
N GLU A 37 -17.88 30.93 -0.12
CA GLU A 37 -16.95 30.18 -0.96
C GLU A 37 -17.46 30.06 -2.41
N ARG A 38 -18.76 29.87 -2.62
CA ARG A 38 -19.39 29.92 -3.95
C ARG A 38 -19.09 31.23 -4.68
N LYS A 39 -19.24 32.35 -3.95
CA LYS A 39 -18.97 33.69 -4.49
C LYS A 39 -17.47 33.89 -4.76
N ASP A 40 -16.61 33.38 -3.90
CA ASP A 40 -15.16 33.49 -4.04
C ASP A 40 -14.65 32.70 -5.26
N ILE A 41 -15.13 31.45 -5.47
CA ILE A 41 -14.81 30.63 -6.67
C ILE A 41 -15.18 31.38 -7.95
N ILE A 42 -16.39 31.96 -8.02
CA ILE A 42 -16.86 32.69 -9.20
C ILE A 42 -16.02 33.96 -9.43
N THR A 43 -15.73 34.68 -8.36
CA THR A 43 -14.99 35.95 -8.42
C THR A 43 -13.57 35.71 -8.89
N GLU A 44 -12.90 34.71 -8.33
CA GLU A 44 -11.54 34.34 -8.70
C GLU A 44 -11.47 33.79 -10.13
N ALA A 45 -12.39 32.90 -10.53
CA ALA A 45 -12.43 32.38 -11.90
C ALA A 45 -12.55 33.51 -12.92
N ARG A 46 -13.39 34.51 -12.66
CA ARG A 46 -13.52 35.69 -13.53
C ARG A 46 -12.24 36.52 -13.59
N ALA A 47 -11.56 36.70 -12.46
CA ALA A 47 -10.29 37.43 -12.39
C ALA A 47 -9.21 36.70 -13.19
N LYS A 48 -8.96 35.42 -12.90
CA LYS A 48 -7.90 34.63 -13.57
C LYS A 48 -8.11 34.50 -15.07
N PHE A 49 -9.34 34.31 -15.55
CA PHE A 49 -9.60 34.26 -17.01
C PHE A 49 -9.43 35.63 -17.67
N ARG A 50 -9.66 36.73 -16.94
CA ARG A 50 -9.41 38.09 -17.43
C ARG A 50 -7.92 38.39 -17.48
N ASP A 51 -7.17 38.00 -16.45
CA ASP A 51 -5.74 38.25 -16.34
C ASP A 51 -4.96 37.48 -17.42
N ASN A 52 -5.43 36.28 -17.77
CA ASN A 52 -4.80 35.45 -18.80
C ASN A 52 -5.38 35.66 -20.22
N LYS A 53 -6.22 36.68 -20.44
CA LYS A 53 -6.90 36.88 -21.75
C LYS A 53 -5.95 37.15 -22.92
N THR A 54 -4.73 37.61 -22.64
CA THR A 54 -3.72 37.98 -23.65
C THR A 54 -2.67 36.89 -23.86
N VAL A 55 -2.74 35.77 -23.14
CA VAL A 55 -1.80 34.65 -23.30
C VAL A 55 -2.09 33.96 -24.64
N THR A 56 -1.09 33.90 -25.52
CA THR A 56 -1.19 33.29 -26.85
C THR A 56 -0.29 32.09 -27.06
N ASP A 57 0.63 31.82 -26.12
CA ASP A 57 1.56 30.69 -26.19
C ASP A 57 0.83 29.36 -25.86
N PRO A 58 0.84 28.35 -26.76
CA PRO A 58 0.13 27.09 -26.54
C PRO A 58 0.56 26.32 -25.29
N ASP A 59 1.86 26.30 -24.97
CA ASP A 59 2.39 25.54 -23.84
C ASP A 59 2.03 26.21 -22.51
N GLU A 60 2.07 27.53 -22.45
CA GLU A 60 1.61 28.29 -21.28
C GLU A 60 0.10 28.18 -21.07
N ILE A 61 -0.70 28.19 -22.16
CA ILE A 61 -2.15 27.93 -22.07
C ILE A 61 -2.42 26.53 -21.52
N GLU A 62 -1.69 25.51 -21.98
CA GLU A 62 -1.87 24.13 -21.50
C GLU A 62 -1.52 23.99 -20.02
N LYS A 63 -0.42 24.61 -19.56
CA LYS A 63 -0.06 24.65 -18.12
C LYS A 63 -1.14 25.30 -17.26
N LEU A 64 -1.69 26.43 -17.73
CA LEU A 64 -2.78 27.12 -17.02
C LEU A 64 -4.06 26.28 -16.95
N ILE A 65 -4.39 25.57 -18.04
CA ILE A 65 -5.52 24.64 -18.07
C ILE A 65 -5.30 23.50 -17.06
N GLN A 66 -4.13 22.85 -17.08
CA GLN A 66 -3.81 21.76 -16.16
C GLN A 66 -3.83 22.21 -14.70
N LYS A 67 -3.31 23.40 -14.38
CA LYS A 67 -3.36 23.98 -13.02
C LYS A 67 -4.81 24.18 -12.56
N ALA A 68 -5.68 24.66 -13.45
CA ALA A 68 -7.10 24.83 -13.15
C ALA A 68 -7.87 23.50 -13.02
N GLU A 69 -7.59 22.52 -13.89
CA GLU A 69 -8.20 21.17 -13.84
C GLU A 69 -7.80 20.45 -12.54
N ALA A 70 -6.51 20.46 -12.18
CA ALA A 70 -6.02 19.90 -10.92
C ALA A 70 -6.68 20.56 -9.70
N ARG A 71 -6.98 21.86 -9.79
CA ARG A 71 -7.65 22.59 -8.72
C ARG A 71 -9.13 22.26 -8.60
N ILE A 72 -9.83 22.02 -9.71
CA ILE A 72 -11.21 21.51 -9.69
C ILE A 72 -11.27 20.12 -9.04
N VAL A 73 -10.32 19.25 -9.36
CA VAL A 73 -10.20 17.92 -8.72
C VAL A 73 -9.95 18.08 -7.23
N SER A 74 -9.03 18.96 -6.84
CA SER A 74 -8.72 19.22 -5.43
C SER A 74 -9.92 19.77 -4.67
N ALA A 75 -10.69 20.66 -5.28
CA ALA A 75 -11.90 21.21 -4.72
C ALA A 75 -12.95 20.11 -4.50
N ASN A 76 -13.27 19.31 -5.53
CA ASN A 76 -14.26 18.24 -5.42
C ASN A 76 -13.88 17.14 -4.42
N HIS A 77 -12.60 16.80 -4.32
CA HIS A 77 -12.15 15.67 -3.51
C HIS A 77 -11.82 16.07 -2.06
N TYR A 78 -11.26 17.26 -1.84
CA TYR A 78 -10.79 17.70 -0.52
C TYR A 78 -11.61 18.84 0.09
N GLY A 79 -12.56 19.43 -0.63
CA GLY A 79 -13.38 20.55 -0.13
C GLY A 79 -12.59 21.85 0.08
N ILE A 80 -11.60 22.14 -0.78
CA ILE A 80 -10.74 23.34 -0.69
C ILE A 80 -10.84 24.14 -2.00
N PRO A 81 -11.49 25.31 -2.02
CA PRO A 81 -11.75 26.04 -3.27
C PRO A 81 -10.71 27.10 -3.65
N TYR A 82 -9.86 27.53 -2.71
CA TYR A 82 -8.90 28.65 -2.89
C TYR A 82 -7.48 28.20 -3.29
N GLU A 83 -6.72 29.10 -3.94
CA GLU A 83 -5.33 28.85 -4.34
C GLU A 83 -4.48 28.91 -3.08
N ARG A 84 -3.65 27.88 -2.85
CA ARG A 84 -2.68 27.95 -1.76
C ARG A 84 -1.57 28.92 -2.16
N PRO A 85 -1.13 29.83 -1.28
CA PRO A 85 -0.04 30.74 -1.60
C PRO A 85 1.20 29.96 -2.01
N GLU A 86 1.78 30.30 -3.17
CA GLU A 86 3.13 29.85 -3.52
C GLU A 86 4.11 30.68 -2.67
N TYR A 87 4.62 30.08 -1.60
CA TYR A 87 5.67 30.70 -0.80
C TYR A 87 6.98 30.56 -1.56
N ALA A 88 7.51 31.69 -2.03
CA ALA A 88 8.82 31.76 -2.65
C ALA A 88 9.87 31.16 -1.71
N SER A 89 10.70 30.27 -2.26
CA SER A 89 11.88 29.69 -1.61
C SER A 89 12.71 30.77 -0.93
N THR A 90 12.83 30.71 0.40
CA THR A 90 13.66 31.63 1.18
C THR A 90 15.13 31.24 1.06
N SER A 91 15.77 31.71 -0.01
CA SER A 91 17.22 31.83 -0.07
C SER A 91 17.68 33.04 0.76
N GLN A 92 18.76 32.83 1.52
CA GLN A 92 19.61 33.81 2.22
C GLN A 92 19.13 34.35 3.59
N ARG A 93 19.78 33.85 4.66
CA ARG A 93 20.77 34.60 5.46
C ARG A 93 21.46 33.67 6.47
N ARG A 94 22.78 33.55 6.38
CA ARG A 94 23.64 33.01 7.44
C ARG A 94 23.83 34.09 8.52
N PRO A 95 23.79 33.73 9.81
CA PRO A 95 24.57 34.40 10.82
C PRO A 95 25.88 33.64 11.09
N SER A 96 26.87 34.42 11.48
CA SER A 96 28.28 34.10 11.73
C SER A 96 28.51 33.01 12.79
N ARG A 97 29.51 32.16 12.52
CA ARG A 97 30.10 31.19 13.45
C ARG A 97 30.95 31.89 14.52
N SER A 98 30.59 31.65 15.77
CA SER A 98 31.46 31.37 16.92
C SER A 98 30.49 30.92 18.02
N GLU A 99 30.47 29.68 18.45
CA GLU A 99 31.38 29.17 19.48
C GLU A 99 31.52 27.65 19.36
N SER A 100 32.70 27.18 19.71
CA SER A 100 33.05 25.79 19.90
C SER A 100 32.21 25.16 21.02
N GLU A 101 31.25 24.32 20.67
CA GLU A 101 30.63 23.41 21.63
C GLU A 101 31.05 21.98 21.33
N ARG A 102 31.63 21.37 22.37
CA ARG A 102 32.14 20.02 22.44
C ARG A 102 30.98 19.06 22.17
N ASP A 103 31.02 18.36 21.03
CA ASP A 103 30.23 17.15 20.78
C ASP A 103 30.69 16.10 21.79
N THR A 104 30.00 16.01 22.93
CA THR A 104 30.05 14.88 23.85
C THR A 104 28.63 14.39 24.08
N ASP A 105 28.30 13.26 23.47
CA ASP A 105 27.34 12.17 23.75
C ASP A 105 26.23 12.25 24.83
N ALA A 106 25.99 13.37 25.51
CA ALA A 106 24.85 13.60 26.39
C ALA A 106 23.83 14.48 25.64
N THR A 107 22.65 13.95 25.35
CA THR A 107 21.65 14.70 24.55
C THR A 107 20.91 15.80 25.31
N GLY A 108 21.33 16.07 26.55
CA GLY A 108 20.89 17.24 27.31
C GLY A 108 19.53 17.07 28.01
N PHE A 109 18.90 15.89 27.97
CA PHE A 109 17.63 15.66 28.69
C PHE A 109 17.82 15.48 30.21
N GLY A 110 19.00 15.04 30.69
CA GLY A 110 19.28 14.94 32.13
C GLY A 110 18.29 14.06 32.90
N LEU A 111 17.90 12.92 32.33
CA LEU A 111 16.87 12.03 32.90
C LEU A 111 17.40 11.06 33.96
N GLU A 112 18.68 11.16 34.32
CA GLU A 112 19.29 10.31 35.35
C GLU A 112 18.53 10.44 36.68
N GLY A 113 18.05 9.29 37.20
CA GLY A 113 17.29 9.23 38.45
C GLY A 113 15.82 9.65 38.36
N LYS A 114 15.29 9.96 37.16
CA LYS A 114 13.86 10.24 36.95
C LYS A 114 13.04 8.94 36.85
N SER A 115 11.73 9.04 37.09
CA SER A 115 10.82 7.90 37.05
C SER A 115 10.63 7.36 35.63
N GLU A 116 10.29 6.07 35.50
CA GLU A 116 10.00 5.44 34.21
C GLU A 116 8.83 6.12 33.48
N ILE A 117 7.81 6.54 34.23
CA ILE A 117 6.65 7.28 33.71
C ILE A 117 7.10 8.62 33.10
N PHE A 118 7.99 9.35 33.78
CA PHE A 118 8.53 10.60 33.25
C PHE A 118 9.37 10.36 31.99
N CYS A 119 10.26 9.37 32.00
CA CYS A 119 11.05 9.02 30.81
C CYS A 119 10.14 8.61 29.63
N LYS A 120 9.04 7.90 29.89
CA LYS A 120 8.03 7.57 28.88
C LYS A 120 7.32 8.80 28.33
N PHE A 121 6.96 9.76 29.18
CA PHE A 121 6.43 11.05 28.74
C PHE A 121 7.41 11.77 27.81
N VAL A 122 8.68 11.92 28.22
CA VAL A 122 9.73 12.60 27.44
C VAL A 122 9.88 11.94 26.07
N ARG A 123 9.99 10.61 26.02
CA ARG A 123 10.08 9.85 24.75
C ARG A 123 8.90 10.13 23.82
N ARG A 124 7.67 10.08 24.34
CA ARG A 124 6.45 10.31 23.54
C ARG A 124 6.30 11.75 23.08
N PHE A 125 6.58 12.70 23.96
CA PHE A 125 6.54 14.12 23.65
C PHE A 125 7.54 14.47 22.55
N PHE A 126 8.78 14.02 22.65
CA PHE A 126 9.82 14.30 21.68
C PHE A 126 9.63 13.59 20.34
N ALA A 127 8.99 12.43 20.36
CA ALA A 127 8.54 11.73 19.17
C ALA A 127 7.26 12.33 18.55
N SER A 128 6.72 13.44 19.05
CA SER A 128 5.48 14.08 18.53
C SER A 128 4.30 13.12 18.36
N CYS A 129 4.16 12.13 19.25
CA CYS A 129 3.05 11.17 19.23
C CYS A 129 1.99 11.52 20.27
N LYS A 130 0.84 10.84 20.25
CA LYS A 130 -0.17 11.02 21.30
C LYS A 130 0.45 10.70 22.67
N VAL A 131 0.32 11.65 23.59
CA VAL A 131 0.66 11.44 25.01
C VAL A 131 -0.60 10.92 25.70
N ASP A 132 -0.49 9.81 26.41
CA ASP A 132 -1.62 9.19 27.10
C ASP A 132 -2.04 10.04 28.30
N ASP A 133 -3.33 10.05 28.63
CA ASP A 133 -3.87 10.85 29.74
C ASP A 133 -3.19 10.51 31.06
N ILE A 134 -2.89 9.23 31.32
CA ILE A 134 -2.14 8.79 32.51
C ILE A 134 -0.78 9.48 32.65
N LEU A 135 -0.10 9.74 31.53
CA LEU A 135 1.19 10.44 31.54
C LEU A 135 1.01 11.93 31.80
N LEU A 136 -0.09 12.53 31.32
CA LEU A 136 -0.41 13.93 31.55
C LEU A 136 -0.89 14.16 32.99
N ASP A 137 -1.71 13.26 33.52
CA ASP A 137 -2.19 13.25 34.90
C ASP A 137 -0.99 13.12 35.85
N PHE A 138 -0.06 12.20 35.58
CA PHE A 138 1.19 12.09 36.34
C PHE A 138 1.95 13.42 36.42
N LEU A 139 2.02 14.19 35.32
CA LEU A 139 2.68 15.49 35.33
C LEU A 139 1.86 16.53 36.10
N GLY A 140 0.55 16.56 35.93
CA GLY A 140 -0.31 17.56 36.57
C GLY A 140 -0.56 17.33 38.06
N ASP A 141 -0.22 16.14 38.58
CA ASP A 141 -0.23 15.80 40.01
C ASP A 141 1.07 16.21 40.74
N GLU A 142 2.08 16.66 40.01
CA GLU A 142 3.35 17.16 40.58
C GLU A 142 3.19 18.57 41.17
N ASP A 143 3.95 18.86 42.23
CA ASP A 143 3.97 20.19 42.82
C ASP A 143 4.62 21.25 41.89
N ALA A 144 4.42 22.53 42.21
CA ALA A 144 4.91 23.63 41.40
C ALA A 144 6.44 23.61 41.20
N GLN A 145 7.20 23.11 42.18
CA GLN A 145 8.66 23.04 42.10
C GLN A 145 9.10 21.95 41.10
N ASN A 146 8.45 20.79 41.13
CA ASN A 146 8.70 19.70 40.19
C ASN A 146 8.25 20.07 38.76
N ILE A 147 7.13 20.77 38.61
CA ILE A 147 6.65 21.29 37.31
C ILE A 147 7.62 22.30 36.69
N GLU A 148 8.20 23.19 37.48
CA GLU A 148 9.21 24.14 37.01
C GLU A 148 10.46 23.41 36.50
N GLU A 149 10.87 22.34 37.20
CA GLU A 149 11.98 21.49 36.77
C GLU A 149 11.66 20.74 35.47
N ILE A 150 10.47 20.14 35.38
CA ILE A 150 9.96 19.45 34.19
C ILE A 150 9.92 20.40 33.00
N SER A 151 9.41 21.62 33.21
CA SER A 151 9.31 22.64 32.17
C SER A 151 10.68 23.01 31.62
N ARG A 152 11.67 23.16 32.50
CA ARG A 152 13.06 23.40 32.11
C ARG A 152 13.65 22.22 31.31
N ILE A 153 13.38 20.98 31.71
CA ILE A 153 13.92 19.77 31.06
C ILE A 153 13.27 19.51 29.70
N VAL A 154 11.95 19.70 29.61
CA VAL A 154 11.14 19.26 28.48
C VAL A 154 10.73 20.44 27.61
N PHE A 155 9.96 21.38 28.15
CA PHE A 155 9.29 22.41 27.35
C PHE A 155 10.23 23.53 26.89
N ASP A 156 11.21 23.89 27.72
CA ASP A 156 12.24 24.89 27.41
C ASP A 156 13.55 24.28 26.93
N ASN A 157 13.52 23.00 26.55
CA ASN A 157 14.71 22.29 26.15
C ASN A 157 15.42 23.00 24.97
N PRO A 158 16.73 23.32 25.06
CA PRO A 158 17.47 23.99 24.00
C PRO A 158 17.40 23.28 22.64
N LEU A 159 17.16 21.96 22.64
CA LEU A 159 16.97 21.18 21.42
C LEU A 159 15.84 21.70 20.54
N PHE A 160 14.84 22.39 21.08
CA PHE A 160 13.79 22.99 20.26
C PHE A 160 14.27 24.07 19.28
N LYS A 161 15.40 24.73 19.57
CA LYS A 161 16.01 25.67 18.63
C LYS A 161 16.66 24.93 17.45
N ARG A 162 17.19 23.73 17.71
CA ARG A 162 17.89 22.90 16.73
C ARG A 162 16.94 21.99 15.94
N TYR A 163 15.92 21.47 16.61
CA TYR A 163 14.94 20.51 16.13
C TYR A 163 13.52 21.01 16.48
N PRO A 164 12.98 22.00 15.75
CA PRO A 164 11.64 22.50 16.04
C PRO A 164 10.59 21.42 15.87
N GLN A 165 9.73 21.23 16.87
CA GLN A 165 8.57 20.33 16.79
C GLN A 165 7.36 21.01 16.15
N LYS A 166 6.31 20.22 15.91
CA LYS A 166 5.02 20.71 15.44
C LYS A 166 4.37 21.59 16.52
N ALA A 167 4.37 22.91 16.30
CA ALA A 167 3.90 23.89 17.28
C ALA A 167 2.49 23.59 17.80
N ALA A 168 1.54 23.25 16.91
CA ALA A 168 0.18 22.90 17.31
C ALA A 168 0.12 21.70 18.28
N TYR A 169 0.96 20.69 18.07
CA TYR A 169 1.06 19.54 18.95
C TYR A 169 1.63 19.94 20.32
N ALA A 170 2.80 20.60 20.34
CA ALA A 170 3.45 21.00 21.57
C ALA A 170 2.56 21.93 22.41
N MET A 171 1.89 22.91 21.78
CA MET A 171 0.93 23.78 22.46
C MET A 171 -0.24 23.01 23.08
N ASN A 172 -0.79 22.00 22.39
CA ASN A 172 -1.90 21.22 22.93
C ASN A 172 -1.48 20.39 24.15
N VAL A 173 -0.28 19.80 24.13
CA VAL A 173 0.26 19.09 25.30
C VAL A 173 0.46 20.05 26.47
N ILE A 174 1.09 21.21 26.25
CA ILE A 174 1.33 22.20 27.30
C ILE A 174 0.01 22.71 27.89
N LYS A 175 -0.98 23.04 27.04
CA LYS A 175 -2.31 23.45 27.51
C LYS A 175 -2.97 22.39 28.38
N ARG A 176 -2.84 21.12 28.00
CA ARG A 176 -3.43 20.02 28.78
C ARG A 176 -2.75 19.87 30.14
N VAL A 177 -1.45 20.07 30.23
CA VAL A 177 -0.73 20.10 31.53
C VAL A 177 -1.19 21.27 32.40
N ILE A 178 -1.37 22.46 31.81
CA ILE A 178 -1.91 23.65 32.51
C ILE A 178 -3.31 23.34 33.07
N GLU A 179 -4.21 22.79 32.24
CA GLU A 179 -5.58 22.45 32.66
C GLU A 179 -5.58 21.49 33.86
N ILE A 180 -4.71 20.47 33.87
CA ILE A 180 -4.65 19.51 34.97
C ILE A 180 -4.12 20.17 36.25
N GLN A 181 -3.09 21.03 36.17
CA GLN A 181 -2.60 21.78 37.33
C GLN A 181 -3.67 22.70 37.92
N GLU A 182 -4.40 23.43 37.07
CA GLU A 182 -5.51 24.29 37.49
C GLU A 182 -6.62 23.48 38.17
N MET A 183 -6.99 22.32 37.62
CA MET A 183 -7.99 21.41 38.20
C MET A 183 -7.57 20.87 39.57
N ASN A 184 -6.28 20.61 39.75
CA ASN A 184 -5.70 20.14 41.01
C ASN A 184 -5.44 21.27 42.03
N GLY A 185 -5.69 22.53 41.65
CA GLY A 185 -5.52 23.69 42.52
C GLY A 185 -4.07 24.14 42.70
N PHE A 186 -3.17 23.73 41.80
CA PHE A 186 -1.78 24.17 41.79
C PHE A 186 -1.62 25.53 41.09
N GLU A 187 -0.60 26.30 41.50
CA GLU A 187 -0.15 27.49 40.77
C GLU A 187 0.61 27.06 39.51
N VAL A 188 0.20 27.57 38.35
CA VAL A 188 0.79 27.22 37.06
C VAL A 188 2.07 28.02 36.82
N ALA A 189 3.15 27.34 36.42
CA ALA A 189 4.42 28.00 36.11
C ALA A 189 4.31 28.95 34.89
N ASP A 190 4.71 30.22 35.07
CA ASP A 190 4.70 31.26 34.04
C ASP A 190 5.39 30.82 32.73
N ARG A 191 6.45 30.01 32.84
CA ARG A 191 7.20 29.49 31.70
C ARG A 191 6.35 28.69 30.72
N LEU A 192 5.32 27.98 31.20
CA LEU A 192 4.41 27.24 30.31
C LEU A 192 3.64 28.20 29.40
N TYR A 193 3.18 29.34 29.92
CA TYR A 193 2.51 30.37 29.14
C TYR A 193 3.49 31.08 28.19
N GLU A 194 4.68 31.45 28.66
CA GLU A 194 5.74 32.02 27.82
C GLU A 194 6.07 31.08 26.65
N ARG A 195 6.12 29.77 26.91
CA ARG A 195 6.40 28.76 25.90
C ARG A 195 5.30 28.69 24.85
N ILE A 196 4.02 28.67 25.26
CA ILE A 196 2.89 28.74 24.32
C ILE A 196 2.99 29.98 23.45
N SER A 197 3.26 31.15 24.03
CA SER A 197 3.43 32.40 23.28
C SER A 197 4.57 32.29 22.26
N SER A 198 5.69 31.67 22.62
CA SER A 198 6.83 31.48 21.71
C SER A 198 6.50 30.58 20.50
N LEU A 199 5.65 29.56 20.70
CA LEU A 199 5.25 28.61 19.65
C LEU A 199 4.27 29.20 18.64
N MET A 200 3.56 30.27 19.00
CA MET A 200 2.63 30.97 18.10
C MET A 200 3.33 31.87 17.07
N ALA A 201 4.63 32.15 17.26
CA ALA A 201 5.31 33.21 16.53
C ALA A 201 5.72 32.87 15.08
N ILE A 202 5.79 31.58 14.69
CA ILE A 202 6.28 31.20 13.35
C ILE A 202 5.58 29.93 12.83
N PRO A 203 4.82 30.00 11.72
CA PRO A 203 4.37 28.81 11.02
C PRO A 203 5.57 28.15 10.34
N LEU A 204 6.01 27.02 10.87
CA LEU A 204 7.00 26.19 10.20
C LEU A 204 6.30 25.25 9.22
N GLU A 205 6.87 25.06 8.04
CA GLU A 205 6.37 24.08 7.07
C GLU A 205 6.76 22.65 7.48
N PHE A 206 7.91 22.52 8.15
CA PHE A 206 8.47 21.25 8.61
C PHE A 206 8.65 21.23 10.11
N ASN A 207 8.64 20.03 10.67
CA ASN A 207 8.96 19.78 12.06
C ASN A 207 9.97 18.64 12.18
N HIS A 208 10.46 18.41 13.40
CA HIS A 208 11.33 17.31 13.72
C HIS A 208 10.70 16.41 14.78
N ARG A 209 10.83 15.10 14.56
CA ARG A 209 10.54 14.05 15.51
C ARG A 209 11.86 13.47 16.01
N LEU A 210 12.00 13.40 17.32
CA LEU A 210 13.18 12.86 18.00
C LEU A 210 12.80 11.52 18.62
N PHE A 211 13.45 10.46 18.17
CA PHE A 211 13.31 9.12 18.71
C PHE A 211 14.47 8.87 19.67
N LEU A 212 14.15 8.58 20.92
CA LEU A 212 15.13 8.38 21.98
C LEU A 212 15.31 6.89 22.26
N ASP A 213 16.46 6.56 22.84
CA ASP A 213 16.73 5.22 23.37
C ASP A 213 15.80 4.87 24.55
N SER A 214 15.91 3.63 25.05
CA SER A 214 15.07 3.16 26.17
C SER A 214 15.27 3.99 27.45
N SER A 215 16.48 4.54 27.66
CA SER A 215 16.78 5.42 28.79
C SER A 215 16.20 6.84 28.65
N GLY A 216 15.83 7.24 27.43
CA GLY A 216 15.44 8.61 27.10
C GLY A 216 16.61 9.61 27.14
N SER A 217 17.82 9.15 27.42
CA SER A 217 19.00 10.02 27.61
C SER A 217 19.79 10.23 26.32
N CYS A 218 19.50 9.44 25.28
CA CYS A 218 20.14 9.53 23.98
C CYS A 218 19.13 9.62 22.84
N ILE A 219 19.37 10.52 21.89
CA ILE A 219 18.65 10.59 20.62
C ILE A 219 19.20 9.48 19.74
N SER A 220 18.37 8.46 19.47
CA SER A 220 18.69 7.40 18.51
C SER A 220 18.59 7.93 17.08
N THR A 221 17.46 8.56 16.74
CA THR A 221 17.16 8.94 15.35
C THR A 221 16.38 10.25 15.30
N VAL A 222 16.72 11.09 14.33
CA VAL A 222 16.05 12.38 14.09
C VAL A 222 15.42 12.38 12.72
N ILE A 223 14.13 12.67 12.63
CA ILE A 223 13.43 12.80 11.36
C ILE A 223 12.81 14.18 11.24
N ARG A 224 13.18 14.89 10.18
CA ARG A 224 12.47 16.06 9.67
C ARG A 224 11.33 15.58 8.76
N GLU A 225 10.15 16.13 8.97
CA GLU A 225 8.95 15.83 8.19
C GLU A 225 8.10 17.08 7.93
N SER A 226 7.24 17.01 6.93
CA SER A 226 6.22 18.02 6.62
C SER A 226 5.15 18.05 7.71
N ASN A 227 4.63 19.24 8.02
CA ASN A 227 3.47 19.38 8.90
C ASN A 227 2.16 18.90 8.27
N GLN A 228 2.15 18.71 6.94
CA GLN A 228 1.03 18.23 6.14
C GLN A 228 1.28 16.81 5.63
N GLN A 229 0.33 15.92 5.91
CA GLN A 229 0.40 14.49 5.57
C GLN A 229 0.36 14.20 4.06
N LEU A 230 -0.25 15.11 3.27
CA LEU A 230 -0.22 15.10 1.81
C LEU A 230 0.13 16.52 1.35
N ILE A 231 1.23 16.65 0.63
CA ILE A 231 1.65 17.94 0.05
C ILE A 231 2.29 17.70 -1.31
N TYR A 232 2.00 18.58 -2.26
CA TYR A 232 2.48 18.51 -3.65
C TYR A 232 2.20 17.19 -4.42
N GLY A 233 1.16 16.47 -4.02
CA GLY A 233 0.77 15.19 -4.65
C GLY A 233 1.54 13.97 -4.15
N THR A 234 2.37 14.12 -3.09
CA THR A 234 3.08 13.00 -2.46
C THR A 234 2.76 12.88 -0.98
N THR A 235 2.72 11.64 -0.49
CA THR A 235 2.57 11.28 0.93
C THR A 235 3.91 11.01 1.60
N GLY A 236 5.02 10.96 0.85
CA GLY A 236 6.34 10.56 1.34
C GLY A 236 7.05 11.59 2.22
N LEU A 237 6.54 12.83 2.28
CA LEU A 237 7.13 13.91 3.09
C LEU A 237 6.70 13.89 4.56
N SER A 238 5.83 12.96 4.97
CA SER A 238 5.40 12.75 6.37
C SER A 238 5.66 11.33 6.83
N LEU A 239 5.85 11.12 8.14
CA LEU A 239 5.99 9.79 8.71
C LEU A 239 4.65 9.07 8.86
N TRP A 240 4.69 7.78 8.60
CA TRP A 240 3.54 6.87 8.68
C TRP A 240 3.73 5.83 9.77
N GLN A 241 2.61 5.26 10.23
CA GLN A 241 2.57 4.28 11.32
C GLN A 241 3.45 3.05 11.02
N ALA A 242 3.28 2.43 9.85
CA ALA A 242 4.08 1.26 9.49
C ALA A 242 5.60 1.54 9.42
N ALA A 243 6.03 2.76 9.13
CA ALA A 243 7.46 3.12 9.16
C ALA A 243 7.99 3.13 10.60
N CYS A 244 7.20 3.63 11.54
CA CYS A 244 7.53 3.63 12.96
C CYS A 244 7.57 2.19 13.51
N ASP A 245 6.54 1.39 13.19
CA ASP A 245 6.45 0.00 13.67
C ASP A 245 7.51 -0.90 13.02
N LEU A 246 7.84 -0.69 11.74
CA LEU A 246 8.96 -1.37 11.09
C LEU A 246 10.28 -1.03 11.77
N SER A 247 10.53 0.24 12.08
CA SER A 247 11.76 0.65 12.78
C SER A 247 11.91 -0.04 14.12
N HIS A 248 10.80 -0.21 14.85
CA HIS A 248 10.78 -0.98 16.09
C HIS A 248 11.10 -2.46 15.88
N LEU A 249 10.47 -3.11 14.89
CA LEU A 249 10.75 -4.51 14.56
C LEU A 249 12.23 -4.74 14.20
N LEU A 250 12.82 -3.83 13.43
CA LEU A 250 14.22 -3.96 12.97
C LEU A 250 15.22 -3.99 14.14
N THR A 251 14.88 -3.44 15.31
CA THR A 251 15.74 -3.50 16.51
C THR A 251 15.93 -4.92 17.07
N PHE A 252 15.05 -5.86 16.71
CA PHE A 252 15.11 -7.26 17.15
C PHE A 252 15.85 -8.16 16.16
N LEU A 253 16.25 -7.65 15.00
CA LEU A 253 16.84 -8.42 13.92
C LEU A 253 18.32 -8.03 13.73
N SER A 254 19.16 -8.99 13.34
CA SER A 254 20.56 -8.73 12.99
C SER A 254 20.68 -8.40 11.51
N PHE A 255 21.37 -7.29 11.22
CA PHE A 255 21.73 -6.85 9.88
C PHE A 255 23.24 -6.77 9.67
N ASP A 256 24.02 -7.50 10.47
CA ASP A 256 25.48 -7.46 10.43
C ASP A 256 26.00 -7.76 9.01
N ASP A 257 26.79 -6.82 8.49
CA ASP A 257 27.39 -6.87 7.15
C ASP A 257 26.38 -6.98 5.99
N LYS A 258 25.09 -6.69 6.23
CA LYS A 258 24.03 -6.78 5.22
C LYS A 258 23.96 -5.52 4.35
N LYS A 259 23.62 -5.75 3.08
CA LYS A 259 23.23 -4.71 2.13
C LYS A 259 21.70 -4.59 2.11
N VAL A 260 21.16 -3.44 2.52
CA VAL A 260 19.71 -3.24 2.71
C VAL A 260 19.18 -2.20 1.73
N LEU A 261 18.16 -2.55 0.97
CA LEU A 261 17.43 -1.61 0.10
C LEU A 261 16.08 -1.26 0.73
N GLU A 262 15.82 0.01 0.99
CA GLU A 262 14.51 0.51 1.39
C GLU A 262 13.74 1.03 0.17
N LEU A 263 12.57 0.44 -0.11
CA LEU A 263 11.66 0.86 -1.18
C LEU A 263 10.60 1.80 -0.63
N GLY A 264 10.41 2.96 -1.28
CA GLY A 264 9.43 3.95 -0.84
C GLY A 264 9.75 4.49 0.55
N ALA A 265 11.00 4.91 0.75
CA ALA A 265 11.53 5.26 2.07
C ALA A 265 10.79 6.45 2.71
N GLY A 266 10.16 7.33 1.92
CA GLY A 266 9.49 8.52 2.44
C GLY A 266 10.47 9.38 3.25
N CYS A 267 10.21 9.55 4.55
CA CYS A 267 11.13 10.29 5.43
C CYS A 267 12.39 9.50 5.83
N GLY A 268 12.44 8.19 5.59
CA GLY A 268 13.60 7.32 5.82
C GLY A 268 13.79 6.83 7.24
N LEU A 269 12.74 6.81 8.07
CA LEU A 269 12.88 6.43 9.49
C LEU A 269 13.45 5.02 9.67
N ALA A 270 12.93 4.02 8.96
CA ALA A 270 13.39 2.65 9.11
C ALA A 270 14.85 2.49 8.69
N GLY A 271 15.25 3.04 7.55
CA GLY A 271 16.64 3.04 7.09
C GLY A 271 17.59 3.79 8.02
N PHE A 272 17.24 5.00 8.48
CA PHE A 272 18.13 5.75 9.38
C PHE A 272 18.25 5.11 10.77
N ALA A 273 17.16 4.59 11.33
CA ALA A 273 17.21 3.85 12.59
C ALA A 273 18.12 2.62 12.46
N LEU A 274 17.94 1.82 11.39
CA LEU A 274 18.79 0.66 11.13
C LEU A 274 20.27 1.05 10.96
N ALA A 275 20.57 2.09 10.18
CA ALA A 275 21.94 2.54 9.93
C ALA A 275 22.64 3.09 11.19
N ASN A 276 21.88 3.68 12.11
CA ASN A 276 22.37 4.21 13.37
C ASN A 276 22.71 3.09 14.36
N ASP A 277 21.99 1.96 14.33
CA ASP A 277 22.18 0.84 15.26
C ASP A 277 23.05 -0.29 14.69
N ASN A 278 23.18 -0.38 13.36
CA ASN A 278 23.99 -1.40 12.68
C ASN A 278 25.19 -0.74 11.95
N PRO A 279 26.39 -0.72 12.55
CA PRO A 279 27.54 0.01 12.01
C PRO A 279 28.18 -0.64 10.78
N THR A 280 27.88 -1.91 10.50
CA THR A 280 28.47 -2.70 9.41
C THR A 280 27.60 -2.76 8.14
N SER A 281 26.29 -2.51 8.28
CA SER A 281 25.35 -2.58 7.15
C SER A 281 25.51 -1.41 6.18
N GLN A 282 25.25 -1.66 4.90
CA GLN A 282 25.17 -0.62 3.86
C GLN A 282 23.73 -0.49 3.40
N LEU A 283 23.24 0.74 3.24
CA LEU A 283 21.84 0.99 2.95
C LEU A 283 21.67 1.86 1.71
N ILE A 284 20.65 1.53 0.92
CA ILE A 284 20.08 2.41 -0.11
C ILE A 284 18.67 2.77 0.36
N LEU A 285 18.38 4.06 0.49
CA LEU A 285 17.03 4.57 0.72
C LEU A 285 16.51 5.11 -0.60
N SER A 286 15.42 4.53 -1.10
CA SER A 286 14.92 4.85 -2.44
C SER A 286 13.48 5.35 -2.44
N ASP A 287 13.19 6.28 -3.33
CA ASP A 287 11.85 6.82 -3.57
C ASP A 287 11.73 7.30 -5.03
N PHE A 288 10.49 7.46 -5.49
CA PHE A 288 10.20 8.00 -6.82
C PHE A 288 10.17 9.52 -6.83
N ASP A 289 9.65 10.17 -5.78
CA ASP A 289 9.47 11.62 -5.78
C ASP A 289 10.78 12.34 -5.44
N ARG A 290 11.26 13.19 -6.35
CA ARG A 290 12.51 13.95 -6.16
C ARG A 290 12.51 14.82 -4.90
N ARG A 291 11.34 15.33 -4.48
CA ARG A 291 11.20 16.13 -3.25
C ARG A 291 11.38 15.28 -2.01
N VAL A 292 10.96 14.02 -2.08
CA VAL A 292 11.20 13.03 -1.01
C VAL A 292 12.68 12.70 -0.94
N LEU A 293 13.36 12.52 -2.07
CA LEU A 293 14.82 12.33 -2.11
C LEU A 293 15.58 13.54 -1.53
N GLU A 294 15.17 14.77 -1.83
CA GLU A 294 15.72 15.98 -1.23
C GLU A 294 15.53 16.00 0.29
N GLN A 295 14.34 15.61 0.78
CA GLN A 295 14.08 15.50 2.21
C GLN A 295 14.87 14.37 2.89
N LEU A 296 15.05 13.23 2.23
CA LEU A 296 15.91 12.15 2.71
C LEU A 296 17.34 12.65 2.90
N GLU A 297 17.85 13.48 1.98
CA GLU A 297 19.20 14.03 2.09
C GLU A 297 19.33 15.01 3.26
N GLU A 298 18.28 15.79 3.55
CA GLU A 298 18.22 16.58 4.78
C GLU A 298 18.22 15.67 6.03
N ASN A 299 17.43 14.60 6.03
CA ASN A 299 17.39 13.63 7.15
C ASN A 299 18.70 12.88 7.34
N ARG A 300 19.43 12.57 6.26
CA ARG A 300 20.76 11.96 6.31
C ARG A 300 21.75 12.85 7.05
N LYS A 301 21.70 14.16 6.83
CA LYS A 301 22.56 15.14 7.54
C LYS A 301 22.26 15.20 9.05
N LEU A 302 21.02 14.91 9.46
CA LEU A 302 20.63 14.87 10.87
C LEU A 302 21.10 13.60 11.58
N ASN A 303 21.28 12.49 10.85
CA ASN A 303 21.63 11.16 11.38
C ASN A 303 23.11 10.78 11.13
N LYS A 304 24.03 11.57 11.67
CA LYS A 304 25.48 11.49 11.37
C LYS A 304 26.13 10.12 11.64
N LYS A 305 25.63 9.36 12.63
CA LYS A 305 26.20 8.05 13.02
C LYS A 305 26.09 7.02 11.88
N GLY A 306 24.95 7.01 11.18
CA GLY A 306 24.66 6.16 10.02
C GLY A 306 24.94 6.78 8.64
N ALA A 307 25.01 8.11 8.54
CA ALA A 307 24.92 8.87 7.29
C ALA A 307 25.90 8.48 6.17
N SER A 308 27.10 8.02 6.51
CA SER A 308 28.14 7.63 5.54
C SER A 308 27.87 6.30 4.85
N ARG A 309 27.00 5.46 5.42
CA ARG A 309 26.64 4.12 4.92
C ARG A 309 25.29 4.10 4.21
N VAL A 310 24.61 5.25 4.17
CA VAL A 310 23.31 5.43 3.54
C VAL A 310 23.51 6.21 2.24
N SER A 311 23.16 5.61 1.10
CA SER A 311 22.97 6.32 -0.17
C SER A 311 21.48 6.54 -0.41
N ILE A 312 21.15 7.61 -1.13
CA ILE A 312 19.77 7.99 -1.47
C ILE A 312 19.65 7.93 -2.98
N GLU A 313 18.74 7.11 -3.48
CA GLU A 313 18.64 6.79 -4.90
C GLU A 313 17.23 7.00 -5.42
N PHE A 314 17.11 7.54 -6.63
CA PHE A 314 15.85 7.56 -7.35
C PHE A 314 15.52 6.15 -7.84
N LEU A 315 14.30 5.67 -7.57
CA LEU A 315 13.87 4.35 -8.02
C LEU A 315 12.40 4.39 -8.45
N ASP A 316 12.15 4.06 -9.72
CA ASP A 316 10.81 3.92 -10.29
C ASP A 316 10.45 2.43 -10.40
N TRP A 317 9.50 1.98 -9.58
CA TRP A 317 9.06 0.58 -9.57
C TRP A 317 8.55 0.11 -10.95
N THR A 318 7.96 1.00 -11.74
CA THR A 318 7.36 0.65 -13.04
C THR A 318 8.39 0.45 -14.15
N ASN A 319 9.63 0.92 -13.94
CA ASN A 319 10.72 0.86 -14.91
C ASN A 319 12.05 0.46 -14.26
N PHE A 320 12.00 -0.47 -13.30
CA PHE A 320 13.16 -0.89 -12.52
C PHE A 320 14.01 -1.97 -13.21
N SER A 321 15.33 -1.79 -13.16
CA SER A 321 16.36 -2.76 -13.54
C SER A 321 17.38 -2.95 -12.42
N MET A 322 17.95 -4.15 -12.30
CA MET A 322 19.02 -4.41 -11.32
C MET A 322 20.28 -3.55 -11.54
N ASN A 323 20.47 -2.99 -12.74
CA ASN A 323 21.57 -2.06 -13.03
C ASN A 323 21.36 -0.66 -12.42
N ASP A 324 20.15 -0.34 -11.97
CA ASP A 324 19.84 0.92 -11.30
C ASP A 324 20.39 0.93 -9.87
N LEU A 325 20.78 -0.24 -9.34
CA LEU A 325 21.37 -0.38 -8.02
C LEU A 325 22.90 -0.50 -8.10
N PRO A 326 23.66 0.15 -7.21
CA PRO A 326 25.12 0.01 -7.15
C PRO A 326 25.56 -1.39 -6.67
N TRP A 327 24.67 -2.15 -6.06
CA TRP A 327 24.90 -3.52 -5.61
C TRP A 327 23.58 -4.28 -5.41
N ILE A 328 23.68 -5.61 -5.36
CA ILE A 328 22.54 -6.49 -5.10
C ILE A 328 22.25 -6.53 -3.58
N PRO A 329 21.02 -6.22 -3.14
CA PRO A 329 20.66 -6.23 -1.73
C PRO A 329 20.57 -7.66 -1.16
N ASP A 330 20.97 -7.81 0.10
CA ASP A 330 20.67 -8.97 0.94
C ASP A 330 19.24 -8.92 1.47
N VAL A 331 18.79 -7.71 1.81
CA VAL A 331 17.47 -7.49 2.40
C VAL A 331 16.78 -6.32 1.71
N VAL A 332 15.51 -6.51 1.36
CA VAL A 332 14.65 -5.41 0.93
C VAL A 332 13.71 -5.07 2.08
N ILE A 333 13.60 -3.81 2.46
CA ILE A 333 12.62 -3.34 3.44
C ILE A 333 11.67 -2.35 2.78
N ALA A 334 10.41 -2.31 3.22
CA ALA A 334 9.45 -1.30 2.77
C ALA A 334 8.39 -1.06 3.85
N SER A 335 7.98 0.20 4.03
CA SER A 335 6.95 0.55 5.02
C SER A 335 5.85 1.41 4.41
N ASP A 336 4.60 1.02 4.62
CA ASP A 336 3.38 1.69 4.14
C ASP A 336 3.35 1.93 2.61
N VAL A 337 3.98 1.04 1.83
CA VAL A 337 3.99 1.08 0.34
C VAL A 337 2.81 0.34 -0.31
N VAL A 338 2.02 -0.39 0.48
CA VAL A 338 0.86 -1.18 0.03
C VAL A 338 -0.41 -0.34 0.19
N TYR A 339 -0.60 0.62 -0.71
CA TYR A 339 -1.76 1.53 -0.68
C TYR A 339 -2.42 1.75 -2.05
N ASP A 340 -1.68 1.58 -3.15
CA ASP A 340 -2.20 1.70 -4.52
C ASP A 340 -2.13 0.33 -5.22
N ARG A 341 -3.31 -0.27 -5.45
CA ARG A 341 -3.44 -1.59 -6.08
C ARG A 341 -2.81 -1.64 -7.48
N THR A 342 -2.72 -0.52 -8.19
CA THR A 342 -2.15 -0.46 -9.54
C THR A 342 -0.63 -0.57 -9.54
N LEU A 343 0.02 -0.22 -8.43
CA LEU A 343 1.48 -0.26 -8.27
C LEU A 343 1.99 -1.57 -7.66
N LEU A 344 1.11 -2.39 -7.06
CA LEU A 344 1.51 -3.64 -6.39
C LEU A 344 2.24 -4.63 -7.31
N PRO A 345 1.85 -4.84 -8.59
CA PRO A 345 2.60 -5.70 -9.48
C PRO A 345 4.04 -5.22 -9.69
N SER A 346 4.22 -3.91 -9.90
CA SER A 346 5.54 -3.29 -10.10
C SER A 346 6.41 -3.36 -8.85
N LEU A 347 5.81 -3.11 -7.67
CA LEU A 347 6.49 -3.28 -6.38
C LEU A 347 6.97 -4.73 -6.20
N CYS A 348 6.10 -5.70 -6.46
CA CYS A 348 6.45 -7.12 -6.31
C CYS A 348 7.48 -7.58 -7.34
N ASP A 349 7.47 -7.02 -8.56
CA ASP A 349 8.51 -7.27 -9.57
C ASP A 349 9.90 -6.77 -9.11
N VAL A 350 9.99 -5.57 -8.52
CA VAL A 350 11.23 -5.05 -7.93
C VAL A 350 11.75 -5.98 -6.83
N ILE A 351 10.86 -6.38 -5.90
CA ILE A 351 11.20 -7.33 -4.83
C ILE A 351 11.69 -8.65 -5.45
N SER A 352 10.96 -9.21 -6.41
CA SER A 352 11.30 -10.47 -7.07
C SER A 352 12.66 -10.42 -7.76
N LYS A 353 12.95 -9.35 -8.52
CA LYS A 353 14.26 -9.14 -9.14
C LYS A 353 15.39 -9.08 -8.11
N CYS A 354 15.19 -8.33 -7.02
CA CYS A 354 16.17 -8.22 -5.94
C CYS A 354 16.44 -9.57 -5.27
N LEU A 355 15.39 -10.32 -4.92
CA LEU A 355 15.53 -11.58 -4.18
C LEU A 355 16.05 -12.72 -5.07
N ASN A 356 15.75 -12.73 -6.37
CA ASN A 356 16.29 -13.71 -7.32
C ASN A 356 17.75 -13.43 -7.69
N ALA A 357 18.23 -12.19 -7.51
CA ALA A 357 19.60 -11.83 -7.84
C ALA A 357 20.64 -12.37 -6.84
N LYS A 358 20.22 -12.77 -5.63
CA LYS A 358 21.11 -13.33 -4.60
C LYS A 358 20.39 -14.38 -3.77
N GLU A 359 20.94 -15.58 -3.73
CA GLU A 359 20.41 -16.67 -2.90
C GLU A 359 20.46 -16.29 -1.41
N GLY A 360 19.38 -16.60 -0.69
CA GLY A 360 19.24 -16.28 0.74
C GLY A 360 18.75 -14.86 1.03
N SER A 361 18.57 -14.01 0.00
CA SER A 361 17.93 -12.71 0.18
C SER A 361 16.44 -12.84 0.53
N TYR A 362 15.93 -11.88 1.29
CA TYR A 362 14.53 -11.81 1.69
C TYR A 362 14.04 -10.36 1.74
N ALA A 363 12.72 -10.16 1.79
CA ALA A 363 12.13 -8.85 2.00
C ALA A 363 11.30 -8.80 3.29
N ILE A 364 11.24 -7.64 3.93
CA ILE A 364 10.34 -7.32 5.04
C ILE A 364 9.46 -6.15 4.61
N VAL A 365 8.16 -6.38 4.48
CA VAL A 365 7.19 -5.34 4.13
C VAL A 365 6.25 -5.11 5.32
N ALA A 366 6.19 -3.87 5.80
CA ALA A 366 5.25 -3.44 6.84
C ALA A 366 4.12 -2.63 6.20
N SER A 367 2.86 -2.94 6.51
CA SER A 367 1.70 -2.22 5.98
C SER A 367 0.62 -2.05 7.05
N THR A 368 0.15 -0.83 7.24
CA THR A 368 -0.98 -0.55 8.14
C THR A 368 -2.26 -1.09 7.51
N LEU A 369 -3.01 -1.95 8.21
CA LEU A 369 -4.27 -2.53 7.72
C LEU A 369 -5.38 -1.46 7.66
N ARG A 370 -5.42 -0.71 6.56
CA ARG A 370 -6.46 0.32 6.30
C ARG A 370 -7.60 -0.21 5.45
N ASP A 371 -7.29 -1.13 4.55
CA ASP A 371 -8.20 -1.73 3.58
C ASP A 371 -7.81 -3.19 3.35
N SER A 372 -8.69 -4.11 3.73
CA SER A 372 -8.45 -5.55 3.61
C SER A 372 -8.29 -6.00 2.16
N ASP A 373 -9.00 -5.35 1.24
CA ASP A 373 -8.97 -5.69 -0.17
C ASP A 373 -7.63 -5.34 -0.83
N THR A 374 -7.02 -4.23 -0.43
CA THR A 374 -5.67 -3.85 -0.90
C THR A 374 -4.61 -4.83 -0.40
N LEU A 375 -4.70 -5.30 0.85
CA LEU A 375 -3.81 -6.37 1.32
C LEU A 375 -4.05 -7.70 0.60
N SER A 376 -5.31 -8.05 0.31
CA SER A 376 -5.63 -9.24 -0.50
C SER A 376 -5.03 -9.13 -1.90
N ALA A 377 -5.12 -7.96 -2.54
CA ALA A 377 -4.48 -7.69 -3.82
C ALA A 377 -2.95 -7.79 -3.73
N PHE A 378 -2.34 -7.35 -2.63
CA PHE A 378 -0.90 -7.47 -2.41
C PHE A 378 -0.46 -8.93 -2.27
N LYS A 379 -1.18 -9.75 -1.50
CA LYS A 379 -0.92 -11.19 -1.39
C LYS A 379 -0.98 -11.87 -2.77
N LYS A 380 -1.98 -11.54 -3.59
CA LYS A 380 -2.06 -12.01 -4.98
C LYS A 380 -0.88 -11.53 -5.84
N ALA A 381 -0.47 -10.27 -5.71
CA ALA A 381 0.66 -9.72 -6.45
C ALA A 381 2.00 -10.41 -6.10
N ILE A 382 2.19 -10.79 -4.82
CA ILE A 382 3.33 -11.60 -4.37
C ILE A 382 3.34 -12.95 -5.10
N GLU A 383 2.19 -13.65 -5.12
CA GLU A 383 2.05 -14.93 -5.81
C GLU A 383 2.37 -14.81 -7.31
N PHE A 384 1.79 -13.81 -7.99
CA PHE A 384 2.08 -13.54 -9.41
C PHE A 384 3.56 -13.23 -9.68
N ALA A 385 4.26 -12.61 -8.74
CA ALA A 385 5.69 -12.30 -8.83
C ALA A 385 6.60 -13.50 -8.50
N LYS A 386 6.03 -14.70 -8.28
CA LYS A 386 6.72 -15.93 -7.87
C LYS A 386 7.46 -15.79 -6.54
N LEU A 387 6.86 -15.02 -5.64
CA LEU A 387 7.30 -14.85 -4.27
C LEU A 387 6.37 -15.62 -3.33
N THR A 388 6.82 -15.87 -2.11
CA THR A 388 6.02 -16.48 -1.05
C THR A 388 6.21 -15.72 0.26
N ILE A 389 5.15 -15.67 1.06
CA ILE A 389 5.21 -15.15 2.42
C ILE A 389 5.67 -16.30 3.31
N GLU A 390 6.87 -16.18 3.86
CA GLU A 390 7.41 -17.14 4.82
C GLU A 390 6.75 -16.96 6.19
N GLU A 391 6.56 -15.71 6.62
CA GLU A 391 5.96 -15.35 7.90
C GLU A 391 5.11 -14.08 7.72
N ASP A 392 3.90 -14.06 8.28
CA ASP A 392 3.15 -12.84 8.55
C ASP A 392 2.65 -12.77 10.00
N PHE A 393 2.70 -11.56 10.57
CA PHE A 393 2.30 -11.27 11.95
C PHE A 393 1.95 -9.79 12.07
N SER A 394 1.28 -9.39 13.14
CA SER A 394 0.86 -8.00 13.34
C SER A 394 1.52 -7.34 14.55
N TYR A 395 1.52 -6.01 14.56
CA TYR A 395 1.81 -5.21 15.74
C TYR A 395 0.70 -4.20 15.98
N GLU A 396 0.19 -4.21 17.20
CA GLU A 396 -0.83 -3.27 17.68
C GLU A 396 -0.78 -3.20 19.21
N HIS A 397 -1.16 -2.05 19.77
CA HIS A 397 -1.29 -1.86 21.22
C HIS A 397 -0.03 -2.26 22.03
N GLY A 398 1.17 -2.08 21.46
CA GLY A 398 2.43 -2.45 22.13
C GLY A 398 2.70 -3.95 22.18
N ARG A 399 2.12 -4.73 21.25
CA ARG A 399 2.30 -6.19 21.20
C ARG A 399 2.46 -6.65 19.76
N PHE A 400 3.39 -7.58 19.55
CA PHE A 400 3.43 -8.40 18.35
C PHE A 400 2.47 -9.58 18.51
N ASN A 401 1.64 -9.86 17.52
CA ASN A 401 0.67 -10.96 17.55
C ASN A 401 0.94 -11.92 16.37
N PHE A 402 1.04 -13.21 16.67
CA PHE A 402 1.37 -14.25 15.70
C PHE A 402 0.15 -15.12 15.37
N LEU A 403 0.20 -15.81 14.23
CA LEU A 403 -0.92 -16.63 13.73
C LEU A 403 -1.30 -17.81 14.64
N ASP A 404 -0.36 -18.29 15.45
CA ASP A 404 -0.60 -19.37 16.41
C ASP A 404 -1.32 -18.89 17.69
N GLY A 405 -1.69 -17.61 17.76
CA GLY A 405 -2.33 -16.97 18.91
C GLY A 405 -1.36 -16.51 20.00
N SER A 406 -0.06 -16.80 19.85
CA SER A 406 0.96 -16.25 20.74
C SER A 406 1.14 -14.75 20.50
N ASN A 407 1.62 -14.05 21.52
CA ASN A 407 1.90 -12.63 21.43
C ASN A 407 3.08 -12.24 22.31
N PHE A 408 3.81 -11.20 21.88
CA PHE A 408 5.00 -10.69 22.53
C PHE A 408 4.82 -9.20 22.87
N PRO A 409 4.68 -8.84 24.16
CA PRO A 409 4.57 -7.44 24.56
C PRO A 409 5.91 -6.73 24.36
N SER A 410 5.87 -5.60 23.67
CA SER A 410 7.05 -4.80 23.36
C SER A 410 6.63 -3.36 23.15
N GLU A 411 6.98 -2.47 24.09
CA GLU A 411 6.71 -1.05 23.93
C GLU A 411 7.65 -0.44 22.89
N THR A 412 7.08 0.28 21.93
CA THR A 412 7.85 0.87 20.82
C THR A 412 8.77 2.01 21.26
N LEU A 413 10.01 1.99 20.78
CA LEU A 413 10.92 3.14 20.83
C LEU A 413 10.61 4.18 19.73
N PHE A 414 9.77 3.81 18.78
CA PHE A 414 9.34 4.60 17.65
C PHE A 414 7.81 4.74 17.69
N PRO A 415 7.23 5.51 18.63
CA PRO A 415 5.80 5.68 18.67
C PRO A 415 5.33 6.50 17.46
N HIS A 416 4.13 6.24 16.93
CA HIS A 416 3.56 6.96 15.79
C HIS A 416 2.51 8.01 16.22
N SER A 417 2.25 9.00 15.37
CA SER A 417 1.22 10.04 15.61
C SER A 417 -0.19 9.65 15.13
N SER A 418 -0.33 8.52 14.43
CA SER A 418 -1.62 8.02 13.93
C SER A 418 -2.63 7.80 15.07
N SER A 419 -3.86 8.28 14.87
CA SER A 419 -5.01 8.01 15.75
C SER A 419 -5.88 6.85 15.23
N ILE A 420 -5.48 6.22 14.14
CA ILE A 420 -6.22 5.12 13.54
C ILE A 420 -6.00 3.87 14.38
N ASN A 421 -7.09 3.22 14.75
CA ASN A 421 -7.04 1.93 15.42
C ASN A 421 -6.94 0.81 14.37
N ALA A 422 -5.74 0.60 13.85
CA ALA A 422 -5.44 -0.46 12.90
C ALA A 422 -4.06 -1.06 13.20
N PRO A 423 -3.91 -2.39 13.08
CA PRO A 423 -2.60 -3.03 13.21
C PRO A 423 -1.70 -2.72 12.01
N THR A 424 -0.39 -2.75 12.26
CA THR A 424 0.60 -2.91 11.19
C THR A 424 0.83 -4.40 10.97
N ILE A 425 0.67 -4.87 9.74
CA ILE A 425 0.99 -6.26 9.34
C ILE A 425 2.40 -6.29 8.74
N PHE A 426 3.20 -7.23 9.18
CA PHE A 426 4.53 -7.51 8.64
C PHE A 426 4.49 -8.76 7.77
N TYR A 427 5.18 -8.69 6.64
CA TYR A 427 5.36 -9.80 5.72
C TYR A 427 6.85 -10.04 5.52
N LYS A 428 7.32 -11.23 5.87
CA LYS A 428 8.64 -11.72 5.49
C LYS A 428 8.49 -12.52 4.20
N ILE A 429 9.08 -12.03 3.12
CA ILE A 429 8.87 -12.54 1.77
C ILE A 429 10.17 -13.16 1.26
N LYS A 430 10.07 -14.32 0.61
CA LYS A 430 11.18 -15.04 -0.04
C LYS A 430 10.81 -15.47 -1.45
N THR A 431 11.82 -15.90 -2.21
CA THR A 431 11.59 -16.57 -3.50
C THR A 431 11.03 -17.97 -3.29
N VAL A 432 10.20 -18.41 -4.23
CA VAL A 432 9.75 -19.81 -4.26
C VAL A 432 10.93 -20.69 -4.68
N LYS A 433 11.28 -21.69 -3.88
CA LYS A 433 12.24 -22.72 -4.31
C LYS A 433 11.60 -23.53 -5.45
N MET A 434 12.04 -23.26 -6.68
CA MET A 434 11.65 -24.07 -7.84
C MET A 434 12.04 -25.52 -7.58
N SER A 435 11.07 -26.42 -7.48
CA SER A 435 11.36 -27.84 -7.64
C SER A 435 11.78 -28.03 -9.09
N THR A 436 12.99 -28.57 -9.33
CA THR A 436 13.44 -28.99 -10.68
C THR A 436 12.71 -30.25 -11.16
N SER A 437 11.51 -30.47 -10.67
CA SER A 437 10.69 -31.63 -10.99
C SER A 437 10.22 -31.52 -12.43
N SER A 438 10.46 -32.57 -13.21
CA SER A 438 9.88 -32.77 -14.53
C SER A 438 8.36 -32.97 -14.53
N ASN A 439 7.74 -33.02 -13.34
CA ASN A 439 6.29 -33.10 -13.17
C ASN A 439 5.70 -31.71 -12.98
N PHE A 440 4.81 -31.33 -13.89
CA PHE A 440 3.93 -30.19 -13.75
C PHE A 440 2.85 -30.53 -12.73
N ASP A 441 3.17 -30.36 -11.45
CA ASP A 441 2.21 -30.56 -10.36
C ASP A 441 1.43 -29.26 -10.13
N VAL A 442 0.22 -29.18 -10.69
CA VAL A 442 -0.71 -28.05 -10.55
C VAL A 442 -2.11 -28.53 -10.19
N GLY A 443 -2.76 -27.76 -9.33
CA GLY A 443 -4.15 -27.94 -8.95
C GLY A 443 -5.11 -27.39 -10.01
N ARG A 444 -6.33 -27.94 -10.06
CA ARG A 444 -7.37 -27.49 -11.00
C ARG A 444 -7.72 -26.00 -10.79
N GLN A 445 -7.82 -25.55 -9.55
CA GLN A 445 -8.13 -24.16 -9.20
C GLN A 445 -7.07 -23.16 -9.72
N GLU A 446 -5.80 -23.56 -9.70
CA GLU A 446 -4.70 -22.74 -10.22
C GLU A 446 -4.82 -22.59 -11.74
N VAL A 447 -5.13 -23.69 -12.44
CA VAL A 447 -5.38 -23.67 -13.88
C VAL A 447 -6.61 -22.83 -14.24
N GLU A 448 -7.71 -22.98 -13.51
CA GLU A 448 -8.93 -22.18 -13.71
C GLU A 448 -8.67 -20.68 -13.53
N SER A 449 -7.89 -20.28 -12.52
CA SER A 449 -7.56 -18.87 -12.29
C SER A 449 -6.80 -18.24 -13.46
N VAL A 450 -5.86 -18.98 -14.06
CA VAL A 450 -5.09 -18.51 -15.22
C VAL A 450 -5.96 -18.46 -16.47
N PHE A 451 -6.81 -19.46 -16.68
CA PHE A 451 -7.76 -19.47 -17.80
C PHE A 451 -8.79 -18.34 -17.70
N ALA A 452 -9.26 -18.03 -16.49
CA ALA A 452 -10.17 -16.92 -16.23
C ALA A 452 -9.59 -15.57 -16.68
N VAL A 453 -8.30 -15.35 -16.39
CA VAL A 453 -7.61 -14.09 -16.73
C VAL A 453 -7.22 -14.03 -18.20
N MET A 454 -6.83 -15.16 -18.80
CA MET A 454 -6.27 -15.19 -20.16
C MET A 454 -7.31 -15.40 -21.26
N SER A 455 -8.51 -15.89 -20.92
CA SER A 455 -9.58 -16.13 -21.89
C SER A 455 -10.27 -14.85 -22.34
N SER A 456 -10.82 -14.85 -23.56
CA SER A 456 -11.62 -13.73 -24.08
C SER A 456 -13.04 -13.76 -23.56
N GLU A 457 -13.70 -12.60 -23.43
CA GLU A 457 -15.12 -12.51 -23.03
C GLU A 457 -16.06 -13.38 -23.90
N ASP A 458 -15.76 -13.51 -25.20
CA ASP A 458 -16.55 -14.33 -26.13
C ASP A 458 -16.38 -15.85 -25.94
N LYS A 459 -15.33 -16.29 -25.23
CA LYS A 459 -14.99 -17.70 -24.99
C LYS A 459 -14.32 -17.87 -23.61
N PRO A 460 -15.08 -17.75 -22.51
CA PRO A 460 -14.53 -17.87 -21.17
C PRO A 460 -13.98 -19.28 -20.92
N MET A 461 -12.90 -19.38 -20.14
CA MET A 461 -12.24 -20.66 -19.77
C MET A 461 -11.70 -21.49 -20.94
N VAL A 462 -11.47 -20.87 -22.09
CA VAL A 462 -10.86 -21.51 -23.27
C VAL A 462 -9.68 -20.70 -23.77
N LEU A 463 -8.54 -21.36 -24.01
CA LEU A 463 -7.30 -20.73 -24.51
C LEU A 463 -6.83 -21.38 -25.81
N LYS A 464 -6.03 -20.68 -26.61
CA LYS A 464 -5.42 -21.27 -27.80
C LYS A 464 -4.27 -22.19 -27.40
N ILE A 465 -4.13 -23.34 -28.06
CA ILE A 465 -2.99 -24.26 -27.84
C ILE A 465 -1.65 -23.55 -28.15
N ALA A 466 -1.67 -22.58 -29.07
CA ALA A 466 -0.50 -21.76 -29.40
C ALA A 466 0.03 -20.96 -28.19
N ASP A 467 -0.86 -20.59 -27.25
CA ASP A 467 -0.53 -19.80 -26.07
C ASP A 467 -0.07 -20.67 -24.89
N LEU A 468 0.04 -22.00 -25.05
CA LEU A 468 0.41 -22.94 -24.00
C LEU A 468 1.68 -22.54 -23.25
N LYS A 469 2.69 -22.02 -23.96
CA LYS A 469 3.93 -21.55 -23.31
C LYS A 469 3.67 -20.37 -22.37
N LEU A 470 2.80 -19.46 -22.77
CA LEU A 470 2.39 -18.32 -21.95
C LEU A 470 1.54 -18.79 -20.76
N THR A 471 0.61 -19.71 -20.99
CA THR A 471 -0.23 -20.33 -19.95
C THR A 471 0.61 -21.05 -18.89
N LEU A 472 1.59 -21.87 -19.31
CA LEU A 472 2.48 -22.57 -18.36
C LEU A 472 3.36 -21.59 -17.58
N ARG A 473 3.72 -20.44 -18.17
CA ARG A 473 4.43 -19.36 -17.47
C ARG A 473 3.57 -18.65 -16.45
N ALA A 474 2.30 -18.42 -16.78
CA ALA A 474 1.32 -17.88 -15.84
C ALA A 474 1.04 -18.87 -14.69
N LEU A 475 1.14 -20.17 -14.93
CA LEU A 475 1.09 -21.24 -13.91
C LEU A 475 2.41 -21.42 -13.13
N GLY A 476 3.37 -20.50 -13.27
CA GLY A 476 4.62 -20.52 -12.50
C GLY A 476 5.77 -21.31 -13.13
N PHE A 477 5.53 -22.13 -14.15
CA PHE A 477 6.57 -22.93 -14.82
C PHE A 477 7.40 -22.12 -15.82
N ASP A 478 8.62 -22.57 -16.13
CA ASP A 478 9.37 -22.07 -17.30
C ASP A 478 9.76 -23.23 -18.22
N PRO A 479 8.82 -23.69 -19.07
CA PRO A 479 9.02 -24.88 -19.87
C PRO A 479 9.98 -24.62 -21.04
N ARG A 480 10.89 -25.58 -21.30
CA ARG A 480 11.71 -25.56 -22.51
C ARG A 480 10.82 -25.72 -23.74
N ASN A 481 11.24 -25.16 -24.88
CA ASN A 481 10.49 -25.29 -26.14
C ASN A 481 10.18 -26.75 -26.50
N SER A 482 11.09 -27.68 -26.20
CA SER A 482 10.87 -29.12 -26.41
C SER A 482 9.71 -29.68 -25.58
N GLN A 483 9.54 -29.23 -24.33
CA GLN A 483 8.44 -29.64 -23.44
C GLN A 483 7.11 -29.04 -23.88
N VAL A 484 7.11 -27.78 -24.30
CA VAL A 484 5.92 -27.15 -24.89
C VAL A 484 5.47 -27.91 -26.14
N ASN A 485 6.41 -28.24 -27.03
CA ASN A 485 6.12 -28.99 -28.25
C ASN A 485 5.53 -30.38 -27.94
N GLU A 486 6.03 -31.05 -26.90
CA GLU A 486 5.51 -32.34 -26.46
C GLU A 486 4.07 -32.23 -25.92
N LEU A 487 3.80 -31.25 -25.06
CA LEU A 487 2.46 -31.03 -24.50
C LEU A 487 1.46 -30.59 -25.58
N GLN A 488 1.86 -29.72 -26.51
CA GLN A 488 1.03 -29.35 -27.67
C GLN A 488 0.70 -30.57 -28.54
N LYS A 489 1.64 -31.51 -28.67
CA LYS A 489 1.40 -32.76 -29.38
C LYS A 489 0.39 -33.63 -28.62
N LYS A 490 0.54 -33.79 -27.29
CA LYS A 490 -0.43 -34.54 -26.45
C LYS A 490 -1.84 -33.96 -26.55
N LEU A 491 -1.99 -32.64 -26.48
CA LEU A 491 -3.28 -31.95 -26.62
C LEU A 491 -3.94 -32.23 -27.98
N LYS A 492 -3.17 -32.15 -29.07
CA LYS A 492 -3.67 -32.45 -30.43
C LYS A 492 -4.01 -33.92 -30.64
N ASP A 493 -3.20 -34.82 -30.08
CA ASP A 493 -3.40 -36.26 -30.20
C ASP A 493 -4.61 -36.74 -29.37
N ALA A 494 -4.88 -36.12 -28.21
CA ALA A 494 -6.08 -36.38 -27.40
C ALA A 494 -7.36 -35.99 -28.15
N LYS A 495 -7.38 -34.81 -28.78
CA LYS A 495 -8.52 -34.34 -29.58
C LYS A 495 -8.80 -35.18 -30.83
N LYS A 496 -7.76 -35.77 -31.44
CA LYS A 496 -7.95 -36.72 -32.56
C LYS A 496 -8.63 -38.01 -32.15
N LYS A 497 -8.49 -38.43 -30.89
CA LYS A 497 -9.11 -39.64 -30.36
C LYS A 497 -10.59 -39.44 -29.98
N SER A 498 -11.03 -38.20 -29.71
CA SER A 498 -12.41 -37.90 -29.29
C SER A 498 -13.40 -37.69 -30.45
N GLU A 499 -13.02 -37.91 -31.71
CA GLU A 499 -13.79 -37.56 -32.93
C GLU A 499 -14.16 -36.05 -33.05
N GLU A 500 -13.71 -35.23 -32.10
CA GLU A 500 -13.93 -33.79 -32.08
C GLU A 500 -13.08 -33.06 -33.14
N LYS A 501 -13.62 -31.98 -33.68
CA LYS A 501 -12.91 -31.11 -34.64
C LYS A 501 -11.74 -30.43 -33.92
N ASP A 502 -10.51 -30.61 -34.42
CA ASP A 502 -9.34 -29.84 -33.95
C ASP A 502 -9.55 -28.36 -34.29
N ASP A 503 -10.00 -27.61 -33.29
CA ASP A 503 -10.31 -26.19 -33.36
C ASP A 503 -9.15 -25.30 -32.91
N GLY A 504 -8.03 -25.90 -32.49
CA GLY A 504 -6.82 -25.19 -32.03
C GLY A 504 -6.93 -24.60 -30.61
N PHE A 505 -7.99 -24.91 -29.87
CA PHE A 505 -8.19 -24.45 -28.49
C PHE A 505 -7.92 -25.56 -27.46
N MET A 506 -7.77 -25.18 -26.20
CA MET A 506 -7.66 -26.07 -25.05
C MET A 506 -8.55 -25.57 -23.92
N THR A 507 -9.14 -26.50 -23.18
CA THR A 507 -9.86 -26.28 -21.92
C THR A 507 -8.95 -26.53 -20.71
N VAL A 508 -9.43 -26.17 -19.51
CA VAL A 508 -8.77 -26.51 -18.24
C VAL A 508 -8.51 -28.00 -18.15
N THR A 509 -9.52 -28.82 -18.50
CA THR A 509 -9.46 -30.27 -18.46
C THR A 509 -8.43 -30.82 -19.45
N ASP A 510 -8.39 -30.29 -20.68
CA ASP A 510 -7.38 -30.70 -21.68
C ASP A 510 -5.96 -30.48 -21.17
N LEU A 511 -5.71 -29.32 -20.55
CA LEU A 511 -4.39 -28.98 -20.02
C LEU A 511 -4.02 -29.88 -18.84
N LEU A 512 -4.93 -30.12 -17.90
CA LEU A 512 -4.68 -31.00 -16.74
C LEU A 512 -4.32 -32.43 -17.19
N ILE A 513 -5.06 -32.97 -18.16
CA ILE A 513 -4.77 -34.29 -18.75
C ILE A 513 -3.38 -34.28 -19.40
N ALA A 514 -3.05 -33.23 -20.17
CA ALA A 514 -1.75 -33.12 -20.82
C ALA A 514 -0.58 -33.04 -19.81
N LEU A 515 -0.79 -32.40 -18.66
CA LEU A 515 0.24 -32.19 -17.63
C LEU A 515 0.45 -33.41 -16.72
N LYS A 516 -0.62 -34.09 -16.32
CA LYS A 516 -0.56 -35.22 -15.38
C LYS A 516 -0.38 -36.58 -16.06
N GLY A 517 -0.55 -36.65 -17.38
CA GLY A 517 -0.58 -37.92 -18.12
C GLY A 517 -1.88 -38.68 -17.88
N ASP A 518 -2.04 -39.85 -18.51
CA ASP A 518 -3.22 -40.74 -18.42
C ASP A 518 -3.44 -41.32 -16.99
N SER A 519 -3.41 -40.51 -15.93
CA SER A 519 -3.94 -40.90 -14.64
C SER A 519 -5.47 -40.94 -14.75
N THR A 520 -5.95 -42.15 -14.99
CA THR A 520 -7.35 -42.58 -15.02
C THR A 520 -8.17 -42.07 -13.84
N GLU A 521 -7.55 -41.74 -12.70
CA GLU A 521 -8.24 -41.28 -11.49
C GLU A 521 -9.00 -39.95 -11.62
N GLU A 522 -8.46 -38.94 -12.31
CA GLU A 522 -9.14 -37.62 -12.42
C GLU A 522 -10.21 -37.62 -13.52
N ALA A 523 -9.97 -38.34 -14.62
CA ALA A 523 -10.96 -38.57 -15.67
C ALA A 523 -12.14 -39.42 -15.15
N ASP A 524 -11.87 -40.44 -14.32
CA ASP A 524 -12.88 -41.25 -13.63
C ASP A 524 -13.62 -40.44 -12.56
N LYS A 525 -12.97 -39.49 -11.90
CA LYS A 525 -13.62 -38.58 -10.93
C LYS A 525 -14.58 -37.62 -11.62
N VAL A 526 -14.18 -36.98 -12.72
CA VAL A 526 -15.05 -36.08 -13.50
C VAL A 526 -16.21 -36.85 -14.15
N THR A 527 -15.94 -38.02 -14.77
CA THR A 527 -17.04 -38.86 -15.27
C THR A 527 -17.92 -39.41 -14.14
N GLY A 528 -17.36 -39.66 -12.96
CA GLY A 528 -18.12 -40.02 -11.75
C GLY A 528 -19.05 -38.90 -11.27
N GLU A 529 -18.58 -37.65 -11.25
CA GLU A 529 -19.38 -36.47 -10.90
C GLU A 529 -20.49 -36.21 -11.94
N MET A 530 -20.19 -36.33 -13.24
CA MET A 530 -21.19 -36.22 -14.31
C MET A 530 -22.25 -37.32 -14.24
N ARG A 531 -21.85 -38.57 -13.94
CA ARG A 531 -22.80 -39.67 -13.67
C ARG A 531 -23.65 -39.42 -12.44
N SER A 532 -23.05 -38.88 -11.38
CA SER A 532 -23.77 -38.52 -10.16
C SER A 532 -24.81 -37.44 -10.45
N ALA A 533 -24.44 -36.40 -11.21
CA ALA A 533 -25.36 -35.35 -11.63
C ALA A 533 -26.51 -35.91 -12.49
N PHE A 534 -26.21 -36.79 -13.46
CA PHE A 534 -27.23 -37.45 -14.28
C PHE A 534 -28.23 -38.26 -13.42
N SER A 535 -27.73 -38.95 -12.40
CA SER A 535 -28.56 -39.75 -11.49
C SER A 535 -29.54 -38.93 -10.63
N LEU A 536 -29.31 -37.62 -10.47
CA LEU A 536 -30.25 -36.73 -9.79
C LEU A 536 -31.53 -36.52 -10.62
N PHE A 537 -31.41 -36.55 -11.95
CA PHE A 537 -32.53 -36.41 -12.88
C PHE A 537 -33.18 -37.77 -13.16
N ASP A 538 -32.41 -38.83 -13.42
CA ASP A 538 -32.92 -40.18 -13.69
C ASP A 538 -32.97 -41.07 -12.44
N LYS A 539 -33.83 -40.69 -11.47
CA LYS A 539 -33.98 -41.41 -10.19
C LYS A 539 -34.41 -42.88 -10.35
N GLU A 540 -35.11 -43.18 -11.43
CA GLU A 540 -35.61 -44.53 -11.76
C GLU A 540 -34.59 -45.37 -12.54
N LYS A 541 -33.41 -44.81 -12.89
CA LYS A 541 -32.33 -45.48 -13.62
C LYS A 541 -32.77 -46.03 -14.99
N LYS A 542 -33.55 -45.25 -15.73
CA LYS A 542 -34.01 -45.56 -17.10
C LYS A 542 -32.89 -45.45 -18.14
N GLY A 543 -31.80 -44.76 -17.82
CA GLY A 543 -30.70 -44.43 -18.72
C GLY A 543 -30.94 -43.19 -19.60
N TYR A 544 -32.00 -42.42 -19.33
CA TYR A 544 -32.36 -41.21 -20.05
C TYR A 544 -33.20 -40.26 -19.18
N ILE A 545 -33.08 -38.96 -19.43
CA ILE A 545 -33.84 -37.89 -18.79
C ILE A 545 -35.01 -37.50 -19.69
N THR A 546 -36.21 -37.38 -19.13
CA THR A 546 -37.40 -36.87 -19.82
C THR A 546 -37.78 -35.47 -19.34
N LEU A 547 -38.66 -34.80 -20.08
CA LEU A 547 -39.23 -33.51 -19.67
C LEU A 547 -39.89 -33.58 -18.28
N GLU A 548 -40.51 -34.70 -17.93
CA GLU A 548 -41.11 -34.92 -16.62
C GLU A 548 -40.07 -34.99 -15.50
N ASN A 549 -38.90 -35.59 -15.76
CA ASN A 549 -37.78 -35.60 -14.80
C ASN A 549 -37.23 -34.19 -14.56
N LEU A 550 -37.11 -33.37 -15.61
CA LEU A 550 -36.69 -31.97 -15.49
C LEU A 550 -37.71 -31.13 -14.70
N LYS A 551 -39.01 -31.28 -14.96
CA LYS A 551 -40.08 -30.63 -14.20
C LYS A 551 -40.00 -30.98 -12.71
N GLN A 552 -39.78 -32.25 -12.41
CA GLN A 552 -39.65 -32.72 -11.02
C GLN A 552 -38.45 -32.08 -10.31
N VAL A 553 -37.28 -32.07 -10.96
CA VAL A 553 -36.07 -31.47 -10.37
C VAL A 553 -36.20 -29.94 -10.22
N ALA A 554 -36.79 -29.25 -11.20
CA ALA A 554 -37.04 -27.81 -11.10
C ALA A 554 -37.99 -27.46 -9.94
N ALA A 555 -39.04 -28.26 -9.73
CA ALA A 555 -39.95 -28.10 -8.61
C ALA A 555 -39.28 -28.40 -7.25
N GLU A 556 -38.44 -29.44 -7.17
CA GLU A 556 -37.67 -29.76 -5.97
C GLU A 556 -36.66 -28.65 -5.59
N LEU A 557 -36.10 -27.96 -6.59
CA LEU A 557 -35.17 -26.84 -6.40
C LEU A 557 -35.85 -25.47 -6.26
N GLN A 558 -37.19 -25.42 -6.27
CA GLN A 558 -37.99 -24.19 -6.19
C GLN A 558 -37.65 -23.17 -7.30
N LEU A 559 -37.31 -23.65 -8.50
CA LEU A 559 -37.04 -22.81 -9.66
C LEU A 559 -38.34 -22.56 -10.42
N GLU A 560 -38.70 -21.28 -10.62
CA GLU A 560 -39.84 -20.90 -11.47
C GLU A 560 -39.42 -20.93 -12.95
N ILE A 561 -39.56 -22.09 -13.60
CA ILE A 561 -39.28 -22.29 -15.03
C ILE A 561 -40.56 -22.74 -15.71
N SER A 562 -40.89 -22.13 -16.85
CA SER A 562 -42.10 -22.46 -17.61
C SER A 562 -41.98 -23.79 -18.37
N ASP A 563 -43.12 -24.42 -18.67
CA ASP A 563 -43.17 -25.66 -19.45
C ASP A 563 -42.53 -25.49 -20.85
N ASP A 564 -42.66 -24.32 -21.46
CA ASP A 564 -42.08 -23.99 -22.75
C ASP A 564 -40.55 -23.90 -22.68
N GLU A 565 -40.00 -23.29 -21.63
CA GLU A 565 -38.55 -23.21 -21.39
C GLU A 565 -37.93 -24.58 -21.11
N LEU A 566 -38.60 -25.43 -20.31
CA LEU A 566 -38.13 -26.80 -20.06
C LEU A 566 -38.15 -27.65 -21.33
N THR A 567 -39.13 -27.41 -22.20
CA THR A 567 -39.22 -28.07 -23.51
C THR A 567 -38.07 -27.62 -24.41
N GLN A 568 -37.76 -26.33 -24.44
CA GLN A 568 -36.63 -25.79 -25.19
C GLN A 568 -35.28 -26.33 -24.67
N MET A 569 -35.11 -26.45 -23.35
CA MET A 569 -33.91 -27.07 -22.76
C MET A 569 -33.76 -28.54 -23.17
N MET A 570 -34.86 -29.28 -23.28
CA MET A 570 -34.85 -30.66 -23.76
C MET A 570 -34.51 -30.78 -25.25
N GLU A 571 -35.03 -29.88 -26.08
CA GLU A 571 -34.73 -29.85 -27.51
C GLU A 571 -33.26 -29.48 -27.79
N GLU A 572 -32.71 -28.54 -27.04
CA GLU A 572 -31.29 -28.18 -27.12
C GLU A 572 -30.39 -29.35 -26.69
N ALA A 573 -30.88 -30.14 -25.73
CA ALA A 573 -30.15 -31.26 -25.16
C ALA A 573 -30.15 -32.51 -26.04
N ALA A 574 -31.34 -32.96 -26.45
CA ALA A 574 -31.57 -34.26 -27.08
C ALA A 574 -31.93 -34.15 -28.57
N GLY A 575 -31.91 -32.93 -29.13
CA GLY A 575 -32.27 -32.65 -30.52
C GLY A 575 -33.74 -32.97 -30.80
N GLN A 576 -33.99 -33.84 -31.78
CA GLN A 576 -35.34 -34.27 -32.19
C GLN A 576 -35.91 -35.43 -31.36
N THR A 577 -35.22 -35.85 -30.30
CA THR A 577 -35.64 -36.99 -29.48
C THR A 577 -36.21 -36.51 -28.14
N GLU A 578 -37.29 -37.13 -27.67
CA GLU A 578 -37.93 -36.79 -26.39
C GLU A 578 -37.15 -37.31 -25.15
N LYS A 579 -35.95 -37.87 -25.36
CA LYS A 579 -35.15 -38.56 -24.33
C LYS A 579 -33.70 -38.12 -24.41
N CYS A 580 -33.24 -37.40 -23.40
CA CYS A 580 -31.84 -37.00 -23.27
C CYS A 580 -31.05 -38.17 -22.67
N THR A 581 -30.16 -38.78 -23.44
CA THR A 581 -29.32 -39.89 -22.96
C THR A 581 -28.15 -39.38 -22.12
N GLU A 582 -27.47 -40.29 -21.43
CA GLU A 582 -26.25 -39.95 -20.67
C GLU A 582 -25.18 -39.29 -21.56
N ALA A 583 -25.05 -39.73 -22.81
CA ALA A 583 -24.11 -39.15 -23.75
C ALA A 583 -24.48 -37.71 -24.13
N ASP A 584 -25.76 -37.45 -24.39
CA ASP A 584 -26.29 -36.12 -24.72
C ASP A 584 -26.10 -35.15 -23.53
N PHE A 585 -26.42 -35.61 -22.32
CA PHE A 585 -26.21 -34.86 -21.08
C PHE A 585 -24.74 -34.49 -20.88
N PHE A 586 -23.81 -35.42 -21.15
CA PHE A 586 -22.37 -35.19 -20.99
C PHE A 586 -21.86 -34.18 -22.03
N GLU A 587 -22.36 -34.25 -23.26
CA GLU A 587 -21.99 -33.32 -24.33
C GLU A 587 -22.41 -31.88 -23.98
N ILE A 588 -23.61 -31.70 -23.41
CA ILE A 588 -24.09 -30.39 -22.95
C ILE A 588 -23.25 -29.89 -21.80
N MET A 589 -23.05 -30.69 -20.74
CA MET A 589 -22.31 -30.27 -19.55
C MET A 589 -20.87 -29.83 -19.89
N LYS A 590 -20.26 -30.47 -20.90
CA LYS A 590 -18.98 -30.08 -21.48
C LYS A 590 -19.06 -28.78 -22.29
N LYS A 591 -20.13 -28.56 -23.07
CA LYS A 591 -20.35 -27.33 -23.85
C LYS A 591 -20.68 -26.11 -22.98
N THR A 592 -21.49 -26.27 -21.94
CA THR A 592 -21.83 -25.20 -20.96
C THR A 592 -20.76 -25.02 -19.89
N CYS A 593 -19.65 -25.77 -19.95
CA CYS A 593 -18.48 -25.64 -19.08
C CYS A 593 -18.83 -25.72 -17.58
N LEU A 594 -19.77 -26.59 -17.21
CA LEU A 594 -20.16 -26.80 -15.81
C LEU A 594 -19.21 -27.74 -15.06
N TYR A 595 -18.31 -28.46 -15.76
CA TYR A 595 -17.21 -29.26 -15.21
C TYR A 595 -16.05 -29.40 -16.20
#